data_AF-A0A814HPS4-F1
#
_entry.id   AF-A0A814HPS4-F1
#
_cell.length_a   1.000
_cell.length_b   1.000
_cell.length_c   1.000
_cell.angle_alpha   90.00
_cell.angle_beta   90.00
_cell.angle_gamma   90.00
#
_symmetry.space_group_name_H-M   'P 1'
#
loop_
_entity.id
_entity.type
_entity.pdbx_description
1 polymer ?
#
loop_
_entity_poly.entity_id
_entity_poly.type
_entity_poly.pdbx_seq_one_letter_code
_entity_poly.pdbx_strand_id
1 'polypeptide(L)'
;MNQIEAELGVLTPIAIFVPAYTRAEIVTILQNMFAQQQGLLPTSVSQIQIIIELALQIFYAVTNDLIELKDMSTMCIKDFLRNSVKKQTSDDGSNNDYRILYQKEFFTQVLNSVYTRSMSIPKFLDTHTADEETNENSSHLTSMDSKSNARDLPTSAKYLLIAIYLATQNPVKYDRMLYDKQGQGKKSRRGKIMHKRAQLDTAKIEYLPLSSNKPIGLNRLLAIYCSLQGDTVPLTNQIYIQLALLTSMRLIELVGGSNESGIINLNEPKYRCTSSSDCIRRLAASIDFKIDDLLLV
;
A
#
# COMPACT_ATOMS: atom_id res chain seq x y z
N MET A 1 29.73 -52.98 -25.60
CA MET A 1 30.45 -51.74 -25.94
C MET A 1 29.39 -50.69 -26.22
N ASN A 2 29.37 -49.64 -25.40
CA ASN A 2 28.66 -48.35 -25.46
C ASN A 2 28.75 -47.82 -24.00
N GLN A 3 29.95 -47.41 -23.55
CA GLN A 3 30.33 -45.98 -23.43
C GLN A 3 29.21 -45.19 -22.73
N ILE A 4 29.15 -45.22 -21.39
CA ILE A 4 29.69 -44.20 -20.47
C ILE A 4 29.37 -42.77 -20.92
N GLU A 5 28.26 -42.23 -20.42
CA GLU A 5 28.19 -40.82 -20.04
C GLU A 5 28.13 -40.80 -18.51
N ALA A 6 29.19 -40.32 -17.88
CA ALA A 6 29.13 -39.89 -16.49
C ALA A 6 28.58 -38.46 -16.51
N GLU A 7 27.31 -38.26 -16.13
CA GLU A 7 26.77 -36.93 -15.87
C GLU A 7 26.11 -36.92 -14.50
N LEU A 8 26.32 -35.85 -13.72
CA LEU A 8 25.75 -35.62 -12.38
C LEU A 8 24.21 -35.43 -12.43
N GLY A 9 23.47 -36.38 -12.99
CA GLY A 9 22.03 -36.31 -13.23
C GLY A 9 21.23 -37.09 -12.18
N VAL A 10 20.28 -36.43 -11.52
CA VAL A 10 19.34 -37.07 -10.58
C VAL A 10 18.44 -38.05 -11.34
N LEU A 11 18.14 -39.21 -10.73
CA LEU A 11 17.18 -40.18 -11.27
C LEU A 11 15.85 -39.49 -11.59
N THR A 12 15.32 -39.66 -12.80
CA THR A 12 14.09 -38.97 -13.24
C THR A 12 12.90 -39.36 -12.34
N PRO A 13 12.30 -38.41 -11.60
CA PRO A 13 11.17 -38.72 -10.72
C PRO A 13 9.90 -38.98 -11.53
N ILE A 14 8.97 -39.76 -10.96
CA ILE A 14 7.61 -39.88 -11.49
C ILE A 14 6.90 -38.55 -11.23
N ALA A 15 6.66 -37.78 -12.28
CA ALA A 15 5.92 -36.54 -12.20
C ALA A 15 4.41 -36.82 -12.16
N ILE A 16 3.79 -36.62 -10.99
CA ILE A 16 2.33 -36.64 -10.85
C ILE A 16 1.83 -35.20 -10.89
N PHE A 17 1.01 -34.88 -11.89
CA PHE A 17 0.39 -33.57 -12.02
C PHE A 17 -0.97 -33.55 -11.31
N VAL A 18 -1.16 -32.59 -10.40
CA VAL A 18 -2.44 -32.34 -9.74
C VAL A 18 -3.03 -31.07 -10.37
N PRO A 19 -4.15 -31.16 -11.12
CA PRO A 19 -4.76 -30.00 -11.73
C PRO A 19 -5.40 -29.08 -10.67
N ALA A 20 -5.56 -27.80 -11.02
CA ALA A 20 -6.31 -26.87 -10.18
C ALA A 20 -7.80 -27.21 -10.17
N TYR A 21 -8.44 -27.02 -9.02
CA TYR A 21 -9.87 -27.30 -8.86
C TYR A 21 -10.73 -26.37 -9.72
N THR A 22 -11.78 -26.94 -10.32
CA THR A 22 -12.79 -26.14 -11.02
C THR A 22 -13.68 -25.40 -10.02
N ARG A 23 -14.37 -24.33 -10.46
CA ARG A 23 -15.31 -23.59 -9.58
C ARG A 23 -16.37 -24.51 -8.98
N ALA A 24 -16.87 -25.48 -9.74
CA ALA A 24 -17.86 -26.45 -9.28
C ALA A 24 -17.26 -27.40 -8.21
N GLU A 25 -16.03 -27.86 -8.40
CA GLU A 25 -15.31 -28.66 -7.40
C GLU A 25 -15.06 -27.85 -6.13
N ILE A 26 -14.67 -26.59 -6.24
CA ILE A 26 -14.45 -25.72 -5.06
C ILE A 26 -15.74 -25.56 -4.25
N VAL A 27 -16.90 -25.34 -4.91
CA VAL A 27 -18.19 -25.26 -4.21
C VAL A 27 -18.48 -26.55 -3.46
N THR A 28 -18.34 -27.70 -4.10
CA THR A 28 -18.65 -29.00 -3.48
C THR A 28 -17.68 -29.33 -2.33
N ILE A 29 -16.39 -29.03 -2.50
CA ILE A 29 -15.38 -29.21 -1.45
C ILE A 29 -15.69 -28.31 -0.25
N LEU A 30 -15.96 -27.01 -0.48
CA LEU A 30 -16.29 -26.08 0.61
C LEU A 30 -17.57 -26.52 1.33
N GLN A 31 -18.63 -26.90 0.61
CA GLN A 31 -19.86 -27.41 1.21
C GLN A 31 -19.61 -28.62 2.11
N ASN A 32 -18.80 -29.59 1.66
CA ASN A 32 -18.45 -30.76 2.46
C ASN A 32 -17.62 -30.38 3.69
N MET A 33 -16.67 -29.45 3.55
CA MET A 33 -15.85 -28.99 4.68
C MET A 33 -16.67 -28.29 5.75
N PHE A 34 -17.67 -27.50 5.37
CA PHE A 34 -18.58 -26.84 6.30
C PHE A 34 -19.62 -27.80 6.90
N ALA A 35 -20.09 -28.78 6.13
CA ALA A 35 -20.99 -29.81 6.64
C ALA A 35 -20.34 -30.71 7.71
N GLN A 36 -19.03 -30.92 7.63
CA GLN A 36 -18.26 -31.68 8.61
C GLN A 36 -17.98 -30.90 9.91
N GLN A 37 -18.16 -29.57 9.93
CA GLN A 37 -18.07 -28.80 11.18
C GLN A 37 -19.33 -29.07 12.01
N GLN A 38 -19.20 -30.02 12.95
CA GLN A 38 -20.27 -30.44 13.87
C GLN A 38 -20.87 -29.23 14.62
N GLY A 39 -22.15 -28.92 14.38
CA GLY A 39 -22.88 -27.88 15.10
C GLY A 39 -23.95 -27.09 14.30
N LEU A 40 -24.05 -27.27 12.98
CA LEU A 40 -25.00 -26.55 12.13
C LEU A 40 -26.27 -27.37 11.80
N LEU A 41 -27.45 -26.77 11.96
CA LEU A 41 -28.76 -27.37 11.67
C LEU A 41 -28.93 -27.71 10.16
N PRO A 42 -29.74 -28.72 9.76
CA PRO A 42 -29.96 -29.06 8.34
C PRO A 42 -30.51 -27.91 7.49
N THR A 43 -31.31 -27.02 8.08
CA THR A 43 -31.86 -25.82 7.43
C THR A 43 -30.79 -24.81 7.01
N SER A 44 -29.60 -24.89 7.62
CA SER A 44 -28.47 -24.02 7.31
C SER A 44 -27.71 -24.43 6.05
N VAL A 45 -27.85 -25.67 5.56
CA VAL A 45 -27.07 -26.18 4.41
C VAL A 45 -27.41 -25.42 3.12
N SER A 46 -28.71 -25.21 2.84
CA SER A 46 -29.16 -24.44 1.67
C SER A 46 -28.74 -22.96 1.76
N GLN A 47 -28.71 -22.40 2.97
CA GLN A 47 -28.28 -21.02 3.21
C GLN A 47 -26.75 -20.88 3.05
N ILE A 48 -25.98 -21.85 3.56
CA ILE A 48 -24.52 -21.93 3.34
C ILE A 48 -24.20 -22.00 1.86
N GLN A 49 -24.94 -22.79 1.08
CA GLN A 49 -24.73 -22.87 -0.36
C GLN A 49 -24.86 -21.50 -1.04
N ILE A 50 -25.94 -20.77 -0.74
CA ILE A 50 -26.16 -19.42 -1.29
C ILE A 50 -25.01 -18.48 -0.90
N ILE A 51 -24.54 -18.54 0.34
CA ILE A 51 -23.45 -17.71 0.85
C ILE A 51 -22.12 -18.04 0.17
N ILE A 52 -21.82 -19.33 -0.02
CA ILE A 52 -20.61 -19.78 -0.72
C ILE A 52 -20.66 -19.31 -2.18
N GLU A 53 -21.80 -19.43 -2.85
CA GLU A 53 -21.96 -18.95 -4.23
C GLU A 53 -21.76 -17.43 -4.34
N LEU A 54 -22.29 -16.68 -3.38
CA LEU A 54 -22.15 -15.22 -3.31
C LEU A 54 -20.71 -14.79 -2.95
N ALA A 55 -20.07 -15.50 -2.02
CA ALA A 55 -18.67 -15.29 -1.65
C ALA A 55 -17.75 -15.57 -2.84
N LEU A 56 -17.98 -16.67 -3.56
CA LEU A 56 -17.21 -17.02 -4.75
C LEU A 56 -17.45 -16.05 -5.91
N GLN A 57 -18.60 -15.36 -5.99
CA GLN A 57 -18.79 -14.32 -6.99
C GLN A 57 -17.79 -13.16 -6.82
N ILE A 58 -17.30 -12.92 -5.60
CA ILE A 58 -16.37 -11.83 -5.28
C ILE A 58 -14.94 -12.35 -5.17
N PHE A 59 -14.74 -13.42 -4.39
CA PHE A 59 -13.40 -13.91 -4.08
C PHE A 59 -12.74 -14.67 -5.22
N TYR A 60 -13.50 -15.43 -6.02
CA TYR A 60 -12.94 -16.23 -7.12
C TYR A 60 -12.32 -15.36 -8.23
N ALA A 61 -12.70 -14.09 -8.32
CA ALA A 61 -12.06 -13.14 -9.23
C ALA A 61 -10.63 -12.75 -8.80
N VAL A 62 -10.28 -12.96 -7.53
CA VAL A 62 -8.99 -12.58 -6.94
C VAL A 62 -8.15 -13.80 -6.58
N THR A 63 -8.75 -14.84 -6.01
CA THR A 63 -8.05 -16.05 -5.56
C THR A 63 -8.74 -17.35 -5.94
N ASN A 64 -7.92 -18.34 -6.29
CA ASN A 64 -8.34 -19.73 -6.54
C ASN A 64 -7.78 -20.69 -5.47
N ASP A 65 -7.17 -20.18 -4.40
CA ASP A 65 -6.66 -21.00 -3.30
C ASP A 65 -7.81 -21.45 -2.39
N LEU A 66 -8.00 -22.76 -2.29
CA LEU A 66 -9.05 -23.38 -1.49
C LEU A 66 -8.94 -23.01 0.00
N ILE A 67 -7.72 -22.85 0.53
CA ILE A 67 -7.51 -22.58 1.96
C ILE A 67 -7.96 -21.15 2.28
N GLU A 68 -7.53 -20.19 1.47
CA GLU A 68 -7.93 -18.79 1.64
C GLU A 68 -9.43 -18.61 1.43
N LEU A 69 -9.99 -19.26 0.40
CA LEU A 69 -11.43 -19.26 0.15
C LEU A 69 -12.22 -19.86 1.32
N LYS A 70 -11.73 -20.95 1.92
CA LYS A 70 -12.33 -21.56 3.11
C LYS A 70 -12.30 -20.60 4.29
N ASP A 71 -11.16 -19.98 4.59
CA ASP A 71 -11.03 -19.10 5.76
C ASP A 71 -11.91 -17.85 5.62
N MET A 72 -11.91 -17.22 4.44
CA MET A 72 -12.79 -16.09 4.14
C MET A 72 -14.27 -16.49 4.19
N SER A 73 -14.65 -17.61 3.58
CA SER A 73 -16.03 -18.12 3.60
C SER A 73 -16.48 -18.48 5.00
N THR A 74 -15.60 -19.00 5.86
CA THR A 74 -15.90 -19.30 7.26
C THR A 74 -16.30 -18.02 8.02
N MET A 75 -15.61 -16.91 7.78
CA MET A 75 -15.96 -15.61 8.39
C MET A 75 -17.31 -15.11 7.91
N CYS A 76 -17.55 -15.19 6.61
CA CYS A 76 -18.80 -14.80 5.97
C CYS A 76 -19.99 -15.59 6.50
N ILE A 77 -19.82 -16.90 6.70
CA ILE A 77 -20.85 -17.79 7.24
C ILE A 77 -21.09 -17.49 8.73
N LYS A 78 -20.05 -17.27 9.53
CA LYS A 78 -20.19 -16.93 10.96
C LYS A 78 -20.97 -15.63 11.18
N ASP A 79 -20.65 -14.59 10.41
CA ASP A 79 -21.39 -13.32 10.48
C ASP A 79 -22.85 -13.48 10.05
N PHE A 80 -23.09 -14.21 8.96
CA PHE A 80 -24.45 -14.49 8.50
C PHE A 80 -25.28 -15.24 9.55
N LEU A 81 -24.72 -16.29 10.15
CA LEU A 81 -25.39 -17.05 11.20
C LEU A 81 -25.71 -16.17 12.40
N ARG A 82 -24.78 -15.32 12.83
CA ARG A 82 -25.00 -14.36 13.91
C ARG A 82 -26.16 -13.41 13.59
N ASN A 83 -26.20 -12.85 12.39
CA ASN A 83 -27.26 -11.93 11.96
C ASN A 83 -28.62 -12.63 11.82
N SER A 84 -28.63 -13.91 11.43
CA SER A 84 -29.86 -14.71 11.37
C SER A 84 -30.45 -14.97 12.77
N VAL A 85 -29.61 -15.21 13.78
CA VAL A 85 -30.02 -15.43 15.17
C VAL A 85 -30.53 -14.13 15.81
N LYS A 86 -29.85 -13.00 15.59
CA LYS A 86 -30.26 -11.70 16.12
C LYS A 86 -31.62 -11.21 15.60
N LYS A 87 -31.99 -11.55 14.36
CA LYS A 87 -33.24 -11.06 13.73
C LYS A 87 -34.44 -11.99 13.91
N GLN A 88 -34.26 -13.20 14.44
CA GLN A 88 -35.38 -14.06 14.85
C GLN A 88 -36.21 -13.44 16.00
N THR A 89 -35.69 -12.42 16.68
CA THR A 89 -36.40 -11.66 17.71
C THR A 89 -37.16 -10.44 17.16
N SER A 90 -36.96 -10.07 15.89
CA SER A 90 -37.54 -8.88 15.26
C SER A 90 -38.21 -9.28 13.95
N ASP A 91 -39.48 -9.68 14.07
CA ASP A 91 -40.38 -10.02 12.97
C ASP A 91 -40.57 -8.80 12.07
N ASP A 92 -40.03 -8.82 10.85
CA ASP A 92 -40.74 -8.30 9.67
C ASP A 92 -40.09 -8.75 8.34
N GLY A 93 -40.97 -9.08 7.40
CA GLY A 93 -40.65 -9.53 6.06
C GLY A 93 -40.14 -8.40 5.15
N SER A 94 -39.65 -8.79 3.98
CA SER A 94 -39.34 -7.91 2.84
C SER A 94 -38.03 -7.10 2.85
N ASN A 95 -36.95 -7.62 3.45
CA ASN A 95 -35.61 -7.01 3.30
C ASN A 95 -34.54 -7.98 2.76
N ASN A 96 -34.90 -8.83 1.78
CA ASN A 96 -33.94 -9.78 1.19
C ASN A 96 -32.84 -9.07 0.38
N ASP A 97 -33.19 -7.99 -0.34
CA ASP A 97 -32.23 -7.26 -1.18
C ASP A 97 -31.18 -6.52 -0.36
N TYR A 98 -31.58 -5.91 0.77
CA TYR A 98 -30.65 -5.25 1.69
C TYR A 98 -29.72 -6.24 2.40
N ARG A 99 -30.15 -7.50 2.62
CA ARG A 99 -29.28 -8.56 3.16
C ARG A 99 -28.18 -8.92 2.16
N ILE A 100 -28.54 -9.05 0.89
CA ILE A 100 -27.59 -9.37 -0.20
C ILE A 100 -26.59 -8.22 -0.40
N LEU A 101 -27.06 -6.98 -0.38
CA LEU A 101 -26.20 -5.79 -0.52
C LEU A 101 -25.25 -5.60 0.67
N TYR A 102 -25.76 -5.75 1.90
CA TYR A 102 -24.92 -5.70 3.12
C TYR A 102 -23.83 -6.77 3.10
N GLN A 103 -24.20 -7.98 2.65
CA GLN A 103 -23.28 -9.10 2.59
C GLN A 103 -22.19 -8.90 1.53
N LYS A 104 -22.51 -8.27 0.39
CA LYS A 104 -21.52 -7.92 -0.64
C LYS A 104 -20.51 -6.87 -0.15
N GLU A 105 -20.96 -5.85 0.58
CA GLU A 105 -20.07 -4.84 1.18
C GLU A 105 -19.16 -5.49 2.23
N PHE A 106 -19.72 -6.31 3.11
CA PHE A 106 -18.95 -7.07 4.11
C PHE A 106 -17.90 -7.98 3.45
N PHE A 107 -18.25 -8.69 2.38
CA PHE A 107 -17.29 -9.54 1.67
C PHE A 107 -16.16 -8.72 1.04
N THR A 108 -16.48 -7.54 0.52
CA THR A 108 -15.48 -6.60 0.00
C THR A 108 -14.53 -6.11 1.11
N GLN A 109 -15.05 -5.88 2.32
CA GLN A 109 -14.24 -5.54 3.49
C GLN A 109 -13.34 -6.71 3.94
N VAL A 110 -13.87 -7.94 3.95
CA VAL A 110 -13.10 -9.17 4.24
C VAL A 110 -11.97 -9.33 3.24
N LEU A 111 -12.24 -9.14 1.94
CA LEU A 111 -11.22 -9.19 0.89
C LEU A 111 -10.14 -8.10 1.11
N ASN A 112 -10.54 -6.87 1.38
CA ASN A 112 -9.58 -5.77 1.52
C ASN A 112 -8.77 -5.83 2.81
N SER A 113 -9.23 -6.54 3.85
CA SER A 113 -8.59 -6.56 5.17
C SER A 113 -7.95 -7.90 5.55
N VAL A 114 -8.68 -9.01 5.35
CA VAL A 114 -8.26 -10.36 5.74
C VAL A 114 -7.39 -10.98 4.64
N TYR A 115 -7.78 -10.86 3.38
CA TYR A 115 -6.97 -11.40 2.28
C TYR A 115 -5.66 -10.62 2.09
N THR A 116 -5.70 -9.28 2.19
CA THR A 116 -4.47 -8.46 2.20
C THR A 116 -3.64 -8.63 3.48
N ARG A 117 -4.14 -9.39 4.46
CA ARG A 117 -3.56 -9.60 5.80
C ARG A 117 -3.27 -8.31 6.55
N SER A 118 -4.01 -7.23 6.27
CA SER A 118 -3.91 -5.99 7.04
C SER A 118 -4.44 -6.16 8.47
N MET A 119 -5.35 -7.11 8.69
CA MET A 119 -5.87 -7.47 10.01
C MET A 119 -5.88 -8.99 10.21
N SER A 120 -5.69 -9.42 11.46
CA SER A 120 -5.87 -10.83 11.80
C SER A 120 -7.35 -11.18 11.94
N ILE A 121 -7.69 -12.43 11.62
CA ILE A 121 -9.06 -12.95 11.65
C ILE A 121 -9.78 -12.67 12.99
N PRO A 122 -9.16 -12.89 14.18
CA PRO A 122 -9.82 -12.59 15.46
C PRO A 122 -10.10 -11.10 15.65
N LYS A 123 -9.13 -10.23 15.32
CA LYS A 123 -9.28 -8.77 15.45
C LYS A 123 -10.41 -8.24 14.57
N PHE A 124 -10.54 -8.78 13.35
CA PHE A 124 -11.61 -8.39 12.43
C PHE A 124 -13.00 -8.80 12.95
N LEU A 125 -13.11 -9.95 13.60
CA LEU A 125 -14.35 -10.36 14.28
C LEU A 125 -14.64 -9.47 15.49
N ASP A 126 -13.63 -9.08 16.26
CA ASP A 126 -13.80 -8.22 17.44
C ASP A 126 -14.32 -6.82 17.06
N THR A 127 -13.81 -6.23 15.97
CA THR A 127 -14.30 -4.92 15.48
C THR A 127 -15.77 -5.00 15.04
N HIS A 128 -16.17 -6.06 14.35
CA HIS A 128 -17.58 -6.26 13.94
C HIS A 128 -18.48 -6.81 15.06
N THR A 129 -17.93 -7.18 16.23
CA THR A 129 -18.72 -7.62 17.39
C THR A 129 -18.98 -6.50 18.38
N ALA A 130 -18.09 -5.51 18.47
CA ALA A 130 -18.19 -4.37 19.38
C ALA A 130 -19.11 -3.22 18.89
N ASP A 131 -19.51 -3.22 17.62
CA ASP A 131 -20.16 -2.08 16.96
C ASP A 131 -21.68 -1.90 17.21
N GLU A 132 -22.28 -2.50 18.25
CA GLU A 132 -23.72 -2.29 18.54
C GLU A 132 -24.05 -1.30 19.68
N GLU A 133 -23.08 -0.67 20.34
CA GLU A 133 -23.38 0.37 21.36
C GLU A 133 -22.88 1.79 21.04
N THR A 134 -22.07 2.01 20.00
CA THR A 134 -21.62 3.39 19.68
C THR A 134 -21.46 3.68 18.17
N ASN A 135 -22.55 4.16 17.59
CA ASN A 135 -22.65 5.33 16.70
C ASN A 135 -21.51 5.65 15.68
N GLU A 136 -21.83 5.44 14.40
CA GLU A 136 -21.54 6.24 13.19
C GLU A 136 -20.12 6.63 12.75
N ASN A 137 -19.03 6.25 13.42
CA ASN A 137 -17.67 6.68 12.98
C ASN A 137 -16.66 5.55 12.66
N SER A 138 -17.08 4.28 12.54
CA SER A 138 -16.14 3.15 12.42
C SER A 138 -15.62 2.86 11.00
N SER A 139 -16.08 3.55 9.96
CA SER A 139 -15.55 3.41 8.58
C SER A 139 -14.11 3.93 8.39
N HIS A 140 -13.45 4.43 9.45
CA HIS A 140 -12.11 5.02 9.39
C HIS A 140 -11.03 4.27 10.20
N LEU A 141 -11.23 3.00 10.57
CA LEU A 141 -10.24 2.23 11.35
C LEU A 141 -9.29 1.33 10.53
N THR A 142 -9.43 1.27 9.20
CA THR A 142 -8.61 0.41 8.31
C THR A 142 -7.17 0.91 8.05
N SER A 143 -6.53 1.59 9.00
CA SER A 143 -5.23 2.23 8.70
C SER A 143 -4.31 2.51 9.89
N MET A 144 -4.48 1.83 11.03
CA MET A 144 -3.66 2.13 12.20
C MET A 144 -2.18 1.70 12.07
N ASP A 145 -1.86 0.70 11.23
CA ASP A 145 -0.48 0.22 11.10
C ASP A 145 0.33 0.96 10.01
N SER A 146 -0.34 1.63 9.06
CA SER A 146 0.33 2.41 8.00
C SER A 146 0.25 3.93 8.19
N LYS A 147 -0.69 4.44 9.00
CA LYS A 147 -0.81 5.90 9.29
C LYS A 147 -0.01 6.37 10.52
N SER A 148 0.38 5.49 11.44
CA SER A 148 1.10 5.86 12.68
C SER A 148 2.59 6.14 12.44
N ASN A 149 3.26 5.28 11.66
CA ASN A 149 4.72 5.31 11.50
C ASN A 149 5.27 6.59 10.82
N ALA A 150 4.45 7.31 10.06
CA ALA A 150 4.87 8.55 9.39
C ALA A 150 4.83 9.79 10.31
N ARG A 151 4.12 9.75 11.44
CA ARG A 151 3.92 10.94 12.29
C ARG A 151 5.12 11.24 13.22
N ASP A 152 5.88 10.22 13.60
CA ASP A 152 6.84 10.29 14.71
C ASP A 152 8.30 10.60 14.29
N LEU A 153 8.55 10.94 13.02
CA LEU A 153 9.90 11.30 12.56
C LEU A 153 10.35 12.68 13.12
N PRO A 154 11.65 12.87 13.43
CA PRO A 154 12.18 14.19 13.74
C PRO A 154 11.97 15.18 12.60
N THR A 155 11.74 16.46 12.89
CA THR A 155 11.45 17.51 11.88
C THR A 155 12.47 17.56 10.74
N SER A 156 13.77 17.44 11.04
CA SER A 156 14.82 17.40 10.02
C SER A 156 14.73 16.17 9.10
N ALA A 157 14.29 15.01 9.61
CA ALA A 157 14.05 13.81 8.80
C ALA A 157 12.85 14.01 7.89
N LYS A 158 11.80 14.70 8.39
CA LYS A 158 10.63 15.03 7.58
C LYS A 158 11.02 15.88 6.37
N TYR A 159 11.80 16.95 6.60
CA TYR A 159 12.31 17.79 5.51
C TYR A 159 13.23 17.03 4.55
N LEU A 160 14.09 16.14 5.06
CA LEU A 160 14.99 15.34 4.22
C LEU A 160 14.20 14.37 3.33
N LEU A 161 13.16 13.73 3.88
CA LEU A 161 12.32 12.79 3.13
C LEU A 161 11.45 13.51 2.08
N ILE A 162 10.98 14.72 2.38
CA ILE A 162 10.28 15.57 1.40
C ILE A 162 11.25 16.06 0.32
N ALA A 163 12.46 16.48 0.69
CA ALA A 163 13.48 16.94 -0.25
C ALA A 163 13.86 15.84 -1.25
N ILE A 164 14.12 14.62 -0.79
CA ILE A 164 14.44 13.51 -1.68
C ILE A 164 13.26 13.18 -2.60
N TYR A 165 12.03 13.17 -2.08
CA TYR A 165 10.84 12.92 -2.88
C TYR A 165 10.70 13.97 -4.01
N LEU A 166 10.72 15.25 -3.67
CA LEU A 166 10.64 16.34 -4.66
C LEU A 166 11.75 16.24 -5.71
N ALA A 167 12.94 15.86 -5.29
CA ALA A 167 14.07 15.78 -6.18
C ALA A 167 14.05 14.54 -7.09
N THR A 168 13.42 13.44 -6.68
CA THR A 168 13.19 12.28 -7.56
C THR A 168 12.11 12.54 -8.60
N GLN A 169 11.06 13.29 -8.24
CA GLN A 169 9.95 13.62 -9.14
C GLN A 169 10.29 14.74 -10.12
N ASN A 170 11.00 15.77 -9.66
CA ASN A 170 11.34 16.93 -10.49
C ASN A 170 12.68 16.70 -11.21
N PRO A 171 12.79 17.02 -12.52
CA PRO A 171 14.06 16.94 -13.21
C PRO A 171 14.99 18.10 -12.83
N VAL A 172 16.30 17.84 -12.90
CA VAL A 172 17.37 18.78 -12.49
C VAL A 172 17.26 20.14 -13.18
N LYS A 173 16.74 20.18 -14.41
CA LYS A 173 16.58 21.41 -15.22
C LYS A 173 15.75 22.49 -14.52
N TYR A 174 14.76 22.11 -13.71
CA TYR A 174 13.84 23.06 -13.07
C TYR A 174 14.20 23.41 -11.62
N ASP A 175 15.26 22.81 -11.05
CA ASP A 175 15.64 23.05 -9.65
C ASP A 175 15.89 24.54 -9.38
N ARG A 176 16.55 25.25 -10.31
CA ARG A 176 16.79 26.69 -10.17
C ARG A 176 15.49 27.50 -10.15
N MET A 177 14.48 27.11 -10.92
CA MET A 177 13.20 27.82 -10.95
C MET A 177 12.37 27.59 -9.67
N LEU A 178 12.50 26.40 -9.08
CA LEU A 178 11.74 25.97 -7.91
C LEU A 178 12.39 26.43 -6.59
N TYR A 179 13.70 26.29 -6.46
CA TYR A 179 14.40 26.39 -5.16
C TYR A 179 15.30 27.64 -5.02
N ASP A 180 15.53 28.42 -6.09
CA ASP A 180 16.31 29.67 -6.00
C ASP A 180 15.45 30.80 -5.42
N LYS A 181 15.64 31.05 -4.11
CA LYS A 181 15.01 32.16 -3.40
C LYS A 181 15.63 33.52 -3.77
N GLN A 182 16.90 33.55 -4.19
CA GLN A 182 17.63 34.81 -4.46
C GLN A 182 17.27 35.43 -5.81
N GLY A 183 16.80 34.63 -6.79
CA GLY A 183 16.27 35.11 -8.06
C GLY A 183 14.96 35.93 -7.99
N GLN A 184 14.30 35.96 -6.81
CA GLN A 184 13.04 36.67 -6.59
C GLN A 184 13.19 38.20 -6.55
N GLY A 185 14.41 38.73 -6.36
CA GLY A 185 14.63 40.12 -5.94
C GLY A 185 14.67 41.23 -7.01
N LYS A 186 14.64 40.97 -8.33
CA LYS A 186 15.02 42.03 -9.31
C LYS A 186 14.07 42.37 -10.47
N LYS A 187 12.85 41.83 -10.55
CA LYS A 187 11.84 42.30 -11.55
C LYS A 187 10.40 42.13 -11.06
N SER A 188 9.49 42.98 -11.55
CA SER A 188 8.08 43.17 -11.13
C SER A 188 7.30 41.87 -10.83
N ARG A 189 6.63 41.87 -9.67
CA ARG A 189 5.97 40.72 -9.02
C ARG A 189 4.84 40.11 -9.85
N ARG A 190 4.13 40.90 -10.67
CA ARG A 190 2.94 40.44 -11.43
C ARG A 190 3.28 39.71 -12.75
N GLY A 191 4.25 40.17 -13.52
CA GLY A 191 4.63 39.54 -14.79
C GLY A 191 5.34 38.19 -14.63
N LYS A 192 6.09 38.01 -13.53
CA LYS A 192 6.80 36.76 -13.23
C LYS A 192 5.89 35.63 -12.75
N ILE A 193 4.82 35.93 -12.02
CA ILE A 193 3.88 34.90 -11.55
C ILE A 193 3.18 34.29 -12.77
N MET A 194 2.80 35.10 -13.76
CA MET A 194 2.20 34.61 -15.01
C MET A 194 3.20 33.82 -15.87
N HIS A 195 4.45 34.29 -16.02
CA HIS A 195 5.47 33.54 -16.77
C HIS A 195 5.92 32.25 -16.07
N LYS A 196 6.06 32.27 -14.74
CA LYS A 196 6.38 31.08 -13.95
C LYS A 196 5.24 30.07 -14.03
N ARG A 197 3.98 30.52 -13.94
CA ARG A 197 2.82 29.64 -14.08
C ARG A 197 2.72 29.04 -15.48
N ALA A 198 2.89 29.84 -16.53
CA ALA A 198 2.90 29.33 -17.91
C ALA A 198 4.05 28.35 -18.20
N GLN A 199 5.25 28.57 -17.63
CA GLN A 199 6.38 27.64 -17.75
C GLN A 199 6.16 26.36 -16.91
N LEU A 200 5.52 26.47 -15.74
CA LEU A 200 5.13 25.31 -14.93
C LEU A 200 4.06 24.49 -15.65
N ASP A 201 3.07 25.12 -16.27
CA ASP A 201 2.03 24.44 -17.05
C ASP A 201 2.65 23.75 -18.28
N THR A 202 3.62 24.38 -18.95
CA THR A 202 4.37 23.76 -20.06
C THR A 202 5.21 22.58 -19.58
N ALA A 203 5.89 22.70 -18.43
CA ALA A 203 6.65 21.60 -17.83
C ALA A 203 5.74 20.46 -17.35
N LYS A 204 4.55 20.75 -16.82
CA LYS A 204 3.56 19.73 -16.45
C LYS A 204 3.06 18.93 -17.67
N ILE A 205 2.91 19.59 -18.82
CA ILE A 205 2.49 18.97 -20.08
C ILE A 205 3.64 18.16 -20.72
N GLU A 206 4.88 18.66 -20.68
CA GLU A 206 6.06 17.99 -21.25
C GLU A 206 6.48 16.75 -20.43
N TYR A 207 6.20 16.72 -19.12
CA TYR A 207 6.64 15.66 -18.22
C TYR A 207 5.44 14.89 -17.65
N LEU A 208 4.96 13.90 -18.40
CA LEU A 208 4.04 12.87 -17.88
C LEU A 208 4.81 11.93 -16.93
N PRO A 209 4.30 11.62 -15.72
CA PRO A 209 5.02 10.86 -14.70
C PRO A 209 5.00 9.36 -15.04
N LEU A 210 5.69 8.97 -16.11
CA LEU A 210 5.97 7.56 -16.37
C LEU A 210 7.19 7.17 -15.52
N SER A 211 6.91 6.81 -14.27
CA SER A 211 7.78 6.05 -13.36
C SER A 211 9.26 6.48 -13.33
N SER A 212 9.59 7.42 -12.45
CA SER A 212 10.93 7.96 -12.36
C SER A 212 11.39 8.08 -10.90
N ASN A 213 11.48 6.93 -10.20
CA ASN A 213 12.31 6.80 -8.99
C ASN A 213 13.80 6.89 -9.36
N LYS A 214 14.21 8.03 -9.93
CA LYS A 214 15.56 8.27 -10.43
C LYS A 214 16.52 8.45 -9.25
N PRO A 215 17.70 7.82 -9.29
CA PRO A 215 18.70 8.04 -8.26
C PRO A 215 19.16 9.50 -8.28
N ILE A 216 19.26 10.11 -7.10
CA ILE A 216 19.72 11.47 -6.90
C ILE A 216 21.06 11.49 -6.18
N GLY A 217 22.00 12.31 -6.65
CA GLY A 217 23.25 12.55 -5.95
C GLY A 217 23.08 13.36 -4.67
N LEU A 218 23.85 13.04 -3.65
CA LEU A 218 23.84 13.69 -2.33
C LEU A 218 23.87 15.23 -2.39
N ASN A 219 24.70 15.81 -3.25
CA ASN A 219 24.84 17.27 -3.37
C ASN A 219 23.52 17.96 -3.75
N ARG A 220 22.77 17.37 -4.68
CA ARG A 220 21.48 17.91 -5.12
C ARG A 220 20.43 17.78 -4.01
N LEU A 221 20.43 16.65 -3.29
CA LEU A 221 19.54 16.43 -2.13
C LEU A 221 19.77 17.49 -1.04
N LEU A 222 21.03 17.71 -0.65
CA LEU A 222 21.39 18.68 0.39
C LEU A 222 21.04 20.12 -0.03
N ALA A 223 21.25 20.47 -1.30
CA ALA A 223 20.88 21.79 -1.82
C ALA A 223 19.37 22.05 -1.73
N ILE A 224 18.55 21.06 -2.10
CA ILE A 224 17.09 21.16 -2.01
C ILE A 224 16.66 21.22 -0.54
N TYR A 225 17.23 20.36 0.32
CA TYR A 225 16.98 20.37 1.77
C TYR A 225 17.23 21.75 2.40
N CYS A 226 18.39 22.36 2.14
CA CYS A 226 18.72 23.69 2.63
C CYS A 226 17.76 24.76 2.10
N SER A 227 17.34 24.66 0.84
CA SER A 227 16.34 25.59 0.27
C SER A 227 14.98 25.46 0.97
N LEU A 228 14.53 24.24 1.27
CA LEU A 228 13.27 23.99 1.96
C LEU A 228 13.28 24.51 3.40
N GLN A 229 14.34 24.24 4.16
CA GLN A 229 14.44 24.63 5.56
C GLN A 229 14.58 26.16 5.74
N GLY A 230 15.08 26.87 4.73
CA GLY A 230 15.06 28.34 4.67
C GLY A 230 16.08 29.05 5.53
N ASP A 231 16.46 28.48 6.66
CA ASP A 231 17.56 28.94 7.50
C ASP A 231 18.88 28.32 7.03
N THR A 232 19.99 29.05 7.18
CA THR A 232 21.34 28.55 6.91
C THR A 232 21.71 27.48 7.93
N VAL A 233 21.12 26.30 7.80
CA VAL A 233 21.37 25.18 8.69
C VAL A 233 22.80 24.70 8.44
N PRO A 234 23.66 24.71 9.47
CA PRO A 234 25.00 24.17 9.32
C PRO A 234 24.88 22.70 8.91
N LEU A 235 25.56 22.31 7.85
CA LEU A 235 25.66 20.91 7.46
C LEU A 235 26.52 20.17 8.50
N THR A 236 25.89 19.76 9.60
CA THR A 236 26.53 19.01 10.66
C THR A 236 26.49 17.51 10.35
N ASN A 237 27.32 16.73 11.06
CA ASN A 237 27.30 15.27 11.00
C ASN A 237 25.91 14.67 11.32
N GLN A 238 25.03 15.41 12.00
CA GLN A 238 23.68 14.97 12.32
C GLN A 238 22.82 14.70 11.06
N ILE A 239 23.00 15.47 9.98
CA ILE A 239 22.26 15.25 8.73
C ILE A 239 22.66 13.92 8.10
N TYR A 240 23.96 13.59 8.12
CA TYR A 240 24.46 12.31 7.59
C TYR A 240 24.01 11.13 8.44
N ILE A 241 24.01 11.27 9.77
CA ILE A 241 23.45 10.26 10.68
C ILE A 241 21.97 10.03 10.37
N GLN A 242 21.22 11.10 10.16
CA GLN A 242 19.80 11.02 9.83
C GLN A 242 19.54 10.38 8.48
N LEU A 243 20.37 10.65 7.48
CA LEU A 243 20.32 10.00 6.17
C LEU A 243 20.59 8.49 6.28
N ALA A 244 21.57 8.09 7.11
CA ALA A 244 21.86 6.70 7.39
C ALA A 244 20.70 6.01 8.12
N LEU A 245 20.07 6.68 9.10
CA LEU A 245 18.88 6.18 9.80
C LEU A 245 17.67 6.02 8.88
N LEU A 246 17.43 6.98 7.98
CA LEU A 246 16.36 6.89 6.99
C LEU A 246 16.60 5.73 6.00
N THR A 247 17.87 5.44 5.72
CA THR A 247 18.27 4.29 4.89
C THR A 247 18.06 2.97 5.64
N SER A 248 18.43 2.88 6.92
CA SER A 248 18.20 1.67 7.72
C SER A 248 16.71 1.37 7.92
N MET A 249 15.87 2.40 8.01
CA MET A 249 14.40 2.28 8.05
C MET A 249 13.76 1.99 6.69
N ARG A 250 14.55 1.85 5.60
CA ARG A 250 14.07 1.62 4.23
C ARG A 250 13.09 2.67 3.69
N LEU A 251 13.10 3.89 4.24
CA LEU A 251 12.36 5.04 3.68
C LEU A 251 13.09 5.69 2.50
N ILE A 252 14.41 5.48 2.48
CA ILE A 252 15.33 5.85 1.42
C ILE A 252 16.17 4.61 1.08
N GLU A 253 16.46 4.43 -0.19
CA GLU A 253 17.38 3.40 -0.67
C GLU A 253 18.68 4.05 -1.14
N LEU A 254 19.82 3.53 -0.69
CA LEU A 254 21.12 3.89 -1.26
C LEU A 254 21.32 3.07 -2.54
N VAL A 255 21.20 3.72 -3.69
CA VAL A 255 21.46 3.12 -5.00
C VAL A 255 22.96 3.21 -5.24
N GLY A 256 23.70 2.24 -4.71
CA GLY A 256 25.12 2.10 -4.98
C GLY A 256 25.35 1.81 -6.46
N GLY A 257 26.16 2.62 -7.13
CA GLY A 257 26.81 2.20 -8.36
C GLY A 257 27.76 1.07 -7.99
N SER A 258 27.31 -0.17 -8.09
CA SER A 258 28.17 -1.34 -7.97
C SER A 258 29.16 -1.25 -9.13
N ASN A 259 30.37 -0.78 -8.83
CA ASN A 259 31.50 -1.21 -9.64
C ASN A 259 31.61 -2.73 -9.45
N GLU A 260 32.18 -3.45 -10.42
CA GLU A 260 32.29 -4.92 -10.46
C GLU A 260 32.87 -5.58 -9.19
N SER A 261 33.43 -4.79 -8.26
CA SER A 261 33.98 -5.19 -6.97
C SER A 261 33.00 -5.13 -5.78
N GLY A 262 31.73 -4.74 -5.95
CA GLY A 262 30.73 -4.71 -4.87
C GLY A 262 30.98 -3.67 -3.77
N ILE A 263 31.96 -2.78 -3.96
CA ILE A 263 32.29 -1.71 -3.00
C ILE A 263 31.40 -0.50 -3.27
N ILE A 264 30.72 -0.02 -2.23
CA ILE A 264 29.90 1.19 -2.27
C ILE A 264 30.82 2.41 -2.47
N ASN A 265 30.66 3.12 -3.58
CA ASN A 265 31.37 4.38 -3.82
C ASN A 265 30.93 5.45 -2.81
N LEU A 266 31.72 5.64 -1.76
CA LEU A 266 31.47 6.63 -0.70
C LEU A 266 31.61 8.08 -1.18
N ASN A 267 32.28 8.29 -2.32
CA ASN A 267 32.58 9.63 -2.85
C ASN A 267 31.34 10.33 -3.45
N GLU A 268 30.43 9.57 -4.08
CA GLU A 268 29.20 10.11 -4.68
C GLU A 268 28.01 9.16 -4.43
N PRO A 269 27.50 9.10 -3.19
CA PRO A 269 26.35 8.26 -2.90
C PRO A 269 25.12 8.79 -3.62
N LYS A 270 24.40 7.86 -4.28
CA LYS A 270 23.14 8.14 -4.95
C LYS A 270 22.00 7.53 -4.16
N TYR A 271 20.96 8.30 -3.91
CA TYR A 271 19.80 7.89 -3.12
C TYR A 271 18.55 7.80 -3.97
N ARG A 272 17.58 7.00 -3.56
CA ARG A 272 16.25 6.91 -4.16
C ARG A 272 15.20 6.95 -3.06
N CYS A 273 14.09 7.65 -3.31
CA CYS A 273 12.93 7.61 -2.42
C CYS A 273 12.12 6.32 -2.69
N THR A 274 11.89 5.52 -1.64
CA THR A 274 11.04 4.32 -1.69
C THR A 274 9.63 4.58 -1.15
N SER A 275 9.44 5.73 -0.52
CA SER A 275 8.18 6.10 0.14
C SER A 275 7.11 6.50 -0.90
N SER A 276 5.86 6.12 -0.63
CA SER A 276 4.72 6.47 -1.50
C SER A 276 4.39 7.97 -1.45
N SER A 277 3.82 8.49 -2.55
CA SER A 277 3.39 9.88 -2.66
C SER A 277 2.43 10.29 -1.52
N ASP A 278 1.50 9.41 -1.16
CA ASP A 278 0.54 9.65 -0.08
C ASP A 278 1.21 9.76 1.29
N CYS A 279 2.25 8.96 1.55
CA CYS A 279 3.03 9.05 2.78
C CYS A 279 3.71 10.41 2.89
N ILE A 280 4.33 10.87 1.80
CA ILE A 280 5.03 12.15 1.75
C ILE A 280 4.08 13.34 1.88
N ARG A 281 2.90 13.28 1.24
CA ARG A 281 1.85 14.31 1.40
C ARG A 281 1.37 14.42 2.85
N ARG A 282 1.15 13.29 3.53
CA ARG A 282 0.78 13.28 4.96
C ARG A 282 1.89 13.84 5.83
N LEU A 283 3.15 13.53 5.52
CA LEU A 283 4.31 14.04 6.24
C LEU A 283 4.41 15.56 6.11
N ALA A 284 4.19 16.09 4.91
CA ALA A 284 4.19 17.53 4.66
C ALA A 284 3.04 18.26 5.34
N ALA A 285 1.85 17.65 5.37
CA ALA A 285 0.74 18.17 6.15
C ALA A 285 1.09 18.26 7.65
N SER A 286 1.94 17.37 8.19
CA SER A 286 2.37 17.43 9.60
C SER A 286 3.33 18.57 9.92
N ILE A 287 3.91 19.21 8.90
CA ILE A 287 4.83 20.36 9.04
C ILE A 287 4.27 21.62 8.35
N ASP A 288 2.96 21.63 8.03
CA ASP A 288 2.26 22.70 7.30
C ASP A 288 2.93 23.11 5.97
N PHE A 289 3.57 22.15 5.30
CA PHE A 289 4.29 22.37 4.06
C PHE A 289 3.44 21.99 2.84
N LYS A 290 3.28 22.93 1.89
CA LYS A 290 2.52 22.70 0.65
C LYS A 290 3.42 22.11 -0.44
N ILE A 291 3.41 20.79 -0.57
CA ILE A 291 4.19 20.07 -1.59
C ILE A 291 3.71 20.36 -3.02
N ASP A 292 2.41 20.52 -3.22
CA ASP A 292 1.84 20.61 -4.56
C ASP A 292 2.30 21.86 -5.34
N ASP A 293 2.74 22.91 -4.65
CA ASP A 293 3.33 24.11 -5.26
C ASP A 293 4.70 23.86 -5.91
N LEU A 294 5.37 22.79 -5.50
CA LEU A 294 6.73 22.43 -5.94
C LEU A 294 6.77 21.20 -6.84
N LEU A 295 5.67 20.45 -6.97
CA LEU A 295 5.58 19.31 -7.88
C LEU A 295 5.21 19.76 -9.29
N LEU A 296 5.98 19.26 -10.26
CA LEU A 296 5.73 19.46 -11.69
C LEU A 296 4.82 18.41 -12.31
N VAL A 297 4.11 17.64 -11.48
CA VAL A 297 3.07 16.68 -11.86
C VAL A 297 1.70 17.35 -11.83
#